data_AF-A0ABC8KC14-F1
#
_entry.id   AF-A0ABC8KC14-F1
#
_cell.length_a   1.000
_cell.length_b   1.000
_cell.length_c   1.000
_cell.angle_alpha   90.00
_cell.angle_beta   90.00
_cell.angle_gamma   90.00
#
_symmetry.space_group_name_H-M   'P 1'
#
loop_
_entity.id
_entity.type
_entity.pdbx_description
1 polymer ?
#
loop_
_entity_poly.entity_id
_entity_poly.type
_entity_poly.pdbx_seq_one_letter_code
_entity_poly.pdbx_strand_id
1 'polypeptide(L)'
;MDNEELELSRQELDLVSVATYRLYTKGLVSEEVIKDDRMLVGGSGLSLCDSNDNSKLETNKALRNRGVLAHPEAAELAAIFQGLSWALKLGVKSIQFFCEDSIILDYLTCKAAPNESIVAKFLKKVILLQKEFTSCQAFAVRRDMNSVIKLARDAIASQTRWREEGDDTNTEYETCPACYAHVSPPHKLEVKSGCFHRICFTCIRDCFSSQRARGDTLLCPYPGCENQLVLEDCKGIADDDDILSSTARRRRPFPF
;
A
#
# COMPACT_ATOMS: atom_id res chain seq x y z
N MET A 1 24.97 25.01 -39.97
CA MET A 1 24.36 24.35 -38.80
C MET A 1 23.63 25.46 -38.10
N ASP A 2 22.37 25.57 -38.47
CA ASP A 2 21.71 26.86 -38.58
C ASP A 2 20.98 27.17 -37.28
N ASN A 3 20.90 28.45 -36.91
CA ASN A 3 20.35 28.88 -35.61
C ASN A 3 18.88 28.43 -35.43
N GLU A 4 18.19 28.19 -36.53
CA GLU A 4 16.84 27.63 -36.62
C GLU A 4 16.79 26.13 -36.25
N GLU A 5 17.82 25.36 -36.60
CA GLU A 5 18.00 23.95 -36.24
C GLU A 5 18.35 23.80 -34.74
N LEU A 6 19.09 24.77 -34.19
CA LEU A 6 19.40 24.87 -32.75
C LEU A 6 18.18 25.32 -31.93
N GLU A 7 17.33 26.19 -32.47
CA GLU A 7 16.07 26.61 -31.83
C GLU A 7 14.98 25.54 -31.91
N LEU A 8 14.89 24.80 -33.02
CA LEU A 8 14.03 23.62 -33.13
C LEU A 8 14.47 22.52 -32.16
N SER A 9 15.78 22.29 -32.02
CA SER A 9 16.33 21.38 -31.01
C SER A 9 16.04 21.84 -29.57
N ARG A 10 16.06 23.15 -29.31
CA ARG A 10 15.72 23.73 -28.00
C ARG A 10 14.21 23.69 -27.72
N GLN A 11 13.36 23.85 -28.72
CA GLN A 11 11.91 23.64 -28.60
C GLN A 11 11.56 22.15 -28.43
N GLU A 12 12.28 21.22 -29.08
CA GLU A 12 12.15 19.78 -28.82
C GLU A 12 12.63 19.40 -27.40
N LEU A 13 13.71 20.04 -26.90
CA LEU A 13 14.22 19.84 -25.54
C LEU A 13 13.32 20.46 -24.45
N ASP A 14 12.65 21.58 -24.74
CA ASP A 14 11.66 22.20 -23.84
C ASP A 14 10.26 21.53 -23.90
N LEU A 15 10.01 20.68 -24.91
CA LEU A 15 8.81 19.84 -25.00
C LEU A 15 8.95 18.48 -24.29
N VAL A 16 10.11 18.17 -23.70
CA VAL A 16 10.27 17.07 -22.74
C VAL A 16 10.48 17.62 -21.34
N SER A 17 9.57 18.51 -20.89
CA SER A 17 9.41 18.71 -19.45
C SER A 17 8.92 17.37 -18.86
N VAL A 18 9.83 16.59 -18.28
CA VAL A 18 9.45 15.34 -17.63
C VAL A 18 8.62 15.74 -16.41
N ALA A 19 7.30 15.64 -16.56
CA ALA A 19 6.34 15.88 -15.48
C ALA A 19 6.82 15.12 -14.23
N THR A 20 7.15 15.89 -13.20
CA THR A 20 7.75 15.35 -11.98
C THR A 20 6.68 15.27 -10.92
N TYR A 21 6.41 14.05 -10.44
CA TYR A 21 5.43 13.80 -9.40
C TYR A 21 5.98 14.15 -8.02
N ARG A 22 5.08 14.45 -7.09
CA ARG A 22 5.34 14.75 -5.68
C ARG A 22 4.64 13.71 -4.82
N LEU A 23 5.38 13.00 -3.99
CA LEU A 23 4.85 12.00 -3.07
C LEU A 23 5.02 12.47 -1.63
N TYR A 24 3.93 12.55 -0.89
CA TYR A 24 3.89 12.80 0.54
C TYR A 24 3.49 11.50 1.23
N THR A 25 4.22 11.12 2.26
CA THR A 25 3.95 9.88 2.99
C THR A 25 4.09 10.13 4.48
N LYS A 26 3.18 9.56 5.27
CA LYS A 26 3.31 9.56 6.72
C LYS A 26 3.12 8.15 7.23
N GLY A 27 4.06 7.67 8.01
CA GLY A 27 3.89 6.47 8.82
C GLY A 27 3.64 6.85 10.28
N LEU A 28 2.58 6.32 10.88
CA LEU A 28 2.28 6.51 12.29
C LEU A 28 2.19 5.17 13.00
N VAL A 29 2.45 5.23 14.31
CA VAL A 29 2.21 4.16 15.26
C VAL A 29 1.40 4.77 16.40
N SER A 30 0.35 4.07 16.82
CA SER A 30 -0.44 4.38 18.00
C SER A 30 -0.51 3.15 18.89
N GLU A 31 -0.56 3.37 20.20
CA GLU A 31 -0.93 2.35 21.17
C GLU A 31 -2.44 2.46 21.42
N GLU A 32 -3.21 1.46 20.98
CA GLU A 32 -4.68 1.45 21.05
C GLU A 32 -5.17 0.36 21.97
N VAL A 33 -6.29 0.59 22.68
CA VAL A 33 -6.93 -0.44 23.52
C VAL A 33 -7.98 -1.19 22.68
N ILE A 34 -7.72 -2.47 22.45
CA ILE A 34 -8.55 -3.40 21.67
C ILE A 34 -9.20 -4.33 22.68
N LYS A 35 -10.47 -4.10 23.03
CA LYS A 35 -11.10 -4.65 24.25
C LYS A 35 -10.46 -4.05 25.51
N ASP A 36 -9.47 -4.75 26.05
CA ASP A 36 -8.72 -4.45 27.26
C ASP A 36 -7.20 -4.44 27.02
N ASP A 37 -6.75 -4.85 25.83
CA ASP A 37 -5.33 -4.98 25.50
C ASP A 37 -4.82 -3.77 24.74
N ARG A 38 -3.70 -3.22 25.23
CA ARG A 38 -2.94 -2.21 24.53
C ARG A 38 -2.14 -2.83 23.40
N MET A 39 -2.40 -2.40 22.18
CA MET A 39 -1.75 -2.88 20.98
C MET A 39 -1.16 -1.73 20.21
N LEU A 40 0.10 -1.89 19.80
CA LEU A 40 0.68 -1.04 18.78
C LEU A 40 0.04 -1.40 17.44
N VAL A 41 -0.63 -0.42 16.87
CA VAL A 41 -1.21 -0.44 15.53
C VAL A 41 -0.64 0.75 14.79
N GLY A 42 -0.27 0.54 13.55
CA GLY A 42 0.24 1.63 12.73
C GLY A 42 -0.56 1.80 11.48
N GLY A 43 -0.33 2.92 10.84
CA GLY A 43 -0.98 3.23 9.60
C GLY A 43 -0.07 4.10 8.78
N SER A 44 -0.11 3.86 7.48
CA SER A 44 0.52 4.73 6.51
C SER A 44 -0.57 5.53 5.84
N GLY A 45 -0.36 6.83 5.71
CA GLY A 45 -1.06 7.69 4.78
C GLY A 45 -0.12 8.06 3.64
N LEU A 46 -0.63 8.05 2.42
CA LEU A 46 0.14 8.29 1.20
C LEU A 46 -0.64 9.28 0.34
N SER A 47 0.04 10.26 -0.25
CA SER A 47 -0.51 11.24 -1.19
C SER A 47 0.46 11.47 -2.35
N LEU A 48 0.03 11.24 -3.59
CA LEU A 48 0.83 11.43 -4.80
C LEU A 48 0.20 12.51 -5.68
N CYS A 49 0.92 13.59 -6.04
CA CYS A 49 0.41 14.66 -6.92
C CYS A 49 1.38 15.10 -8.03
N ASP A 50 0.87 15.72 -9.09
CA ASP A 50 1.71 16.27 -10.17
C ASP A 50 2.38 17.62 -9.78
N SER A 51 3.18 18.15 -10.70
CA SER A 51 3.94 19.40 -10.50
C SER A 51 3.07 20.65 -10.32
N ASN A 52 1.82 20.65 -10.77
CA ASN A 52 0.86 21.75 -10.64
C ASN A 52 -0.20 21.50 -9.56
N ASP A 53 -0.06 20.40 -8.78
CA ASP A 53 -1.02 19.89 -7.80
C ASP A 53 -2.44 19.67 -8.36
N ASN A 54 -2.56 19.52 -9.69
CA ASN A 54 -3.84 19.38 -10.38
C ASN A 54 -4.40 17.95 -10.30
N SER A 55 -3.53 16.94 -10.17
CA SER A 55 -3.89 15.55 -9.89
C SER A 55 -3.33 15.11 -8.54
N LYS A 56 -4.18 14.65 -7.61
CA LYS A 56 -3.79 14.18 -6.27
C LYS A 56 -4.47 12.84 -5.97
N LEU A 57 -3.68 11.80 -5.67
CA LEU A 57 -4.15 10.48 -5.28
C LEU A 57 -3.78 10.23 -3.82
N GLU A 58 -4.71 9.71 -3.02
CA GLU A 58 -4.49 9.40 -1.61
C GLU A 58 -4.88 7.95 -1.28
N THR A 59 -4.10 7.29 -0.43
CA THR A 59 -4.45 5.98 0.11
C THR A 59 -3.89 5.83 1.51
N ASN A 60 -4.56 5.01 2.32
CA ASN A 60 -4.03 4.59 3.60
C ASN A 60 -3.86 3.08 3.63
N LYS A 61 -3.02 2.60 4.55
CA LYS A 61 -2.82 1.17 4.74
C LYS A 61 -2.50 0.91 6.18
N ALA A 62 -3.25 -0.04 6.74
CA ALA A 62 -2.97 -0.57 8.05
C ALA A 62 -1.56 -1.17 8.07
N LEU A 63 -0.66 -0.54 8.83
CA LEU A 63 0.65 -1.07 9.16
C LEU A 63 0.45 -1.93 10.40
N ARG A 64 0.50 -3.24 10.19
CA ARG A 64 0.37 -4.22 11.28
C ARG A 64 1.69 -4.92 11.62
N ASN A 65 2.80 -4.55 10.97
CA ASN A 65 4.09 -5.21 11.17
C ASN A 65 4.73 -4.75 12.49
N ARG A 66 4.68 -5.57 13.54
CA ARG A 66 5.19 -5.21 14.87
C ARG A 66 6.63 -4.66 14.91
N GLY A 67 7.54 -5.16 14.08
CA GLY A 67 8.91 -4.62 14.01
C GLY A 67 8.96 -3.23 13.37
N VAL A 68 8.07 -2.97 12.41
CA VAL A 68 7.85 -1.61 11.87
C VAL A 68 7.19 -0.71 12.92
N LEU A 69 6.27 -1.26 13.71
CA LEU A 69 5.52 -0.49 14.70
C LEU A 69 6.31 -0.17 15.97
N ALA A 70 7.35 -0.94 16.29
CA ALA A 70 8.22 -0.65 17.43
C ALA A 70 9.11 0.59 17.22
N HIS A 71 9.24 1.06 15.98
CA HIS A 71 10.08 2.19 15.61
C HIS A 71 9.30 3.13 14.70
N PRO A 72 8.90 4.32 15.16
CA PRO A 72 8.22 5.32 14.34
C PRO A 72 8.94 5.59 13.01
N GLU A 73 10.28 5.59 13.01
CA GLU A 73 11.12 5.76 11.83
C GLU A 73 10.95 4.63 10.81
N ALA A 74 10.77 3.40 11.29
CA ALA A 74 10.49 2.26 10.41
C ALA A 74 9.08 2.36 9.82
N ALA A 75 8.08 2.85 10.57
CA ALA A 75 6.74 3.09 10.06
C ALA A 75 6.73 4.19 8.98
N GLU A 76 7.48 5.27 9.18
CA GLU A 76 7.71 6.33 8.19
C GLU A 76 8.36 5.74 6.91
N LEU A 77 9.45 4.98 7.03
CA LEU A 77 10.11 4.35 5.87
C LEU A 77 9.24 3.30 5.18
N ALA A 78 8.40 2.58 5.93
CA ALA A 78 7.44 1.64 5.36
C ALA A 78 6.35 2.37 4.56
N ALA A 79 5.88 3.53 5.03
CA ALA A 79 4.98 4.39 4.27
C ALA A 79 5.67 4.89 2.98
N ILE A 80 6.94 5.33 3.06
CA ILE A 80 7.71 5.75 1.87
C ILE A 80 7.84 4.60 0.87
N PHE A 81 8.23 3.41 1.31
CA PHE A 81 8.32 2.24 0.46
C PHE A 81 6.99 1.92 -0.22
N GLN A 82 5.88 1.96 0.52
CA GLN A 82 4.56 1.73 -0.04
C GLN A 82 4.17 2.80 -1.06
N GLY A 83 4.42 4.08 -0.75
CA GLY A 83 4.14 5.19 -1.66
C GLY A 83 4.94 5.13 -2.95
N LEU A 84 6.23 4.76 -2.88
CA LEU A 84 7.06 4.58 -4.06
C LEU A 84 6.66 3.34 -4.87
N SER A 85 6.33 2.23 -4.19
CA SER A 85 5.91 0.99 -4.89
C SER A 85 4.59 1.21 -5.60
N TRP A 86 3.68 1.94 -4.95
CA TRP A 86 2.43 2.40 -5.51
C TRP A 86 2.66 3.31 -6.72
N ALA A 87 3.55 4.30 -6.61
CA ALA A 87 3.90 5.17 -7.73
C ALA A 87 4.50 4.40 -8.94
N LEU A 88 5.33 3.38 -8.70
CA LEU A 88 5.87 2.53 -9.78
C LEU A 88 4.79 1.69 -10.46
N LYS A 89 3.85 1.13 -9.69
CA LYS A 89 2.70 0.39 -10.24
C LYS A 89 1.78 1.29 -11.04
N LEU A 90 1.73 2.59 -10.71
CA LEU A 90 1.08 3.65 -11.49
C LEU A 90 1.92 4.14 -12.69
N GLY A 91 3.10 3.57 -12.92
CA GLY A 91 3.95 3.90 -14.06
C GLY A 91 4.79 5.17 -13.92
N VAL A 92 4.83 5.79 -12.73
CA VAL A 92 5.62 7.01 -12.47
C VAL A 92 7.11 6.73 -12.71
N LYS A 93 7.76 7.58 -13.51
CA LYS A 93 9.19 7.46 -13.85
C LYS A 93 10.08 8.53 -13.19
N SER A 94 9.54 9.71 -12.89
CA SER A 94 10.23 10.80 -12.20
C SER A 94 9.42 11.26 -11.00
N ILE A 95 10.02 11.24 -9.81
CA ILE A 95 9.33 11.53 -8.55
C ILE A 95 10.22 12.33 -7.59
N GLN A 96 9.59 13.25 -6.89
CA GLN A 96 10.09 13.90 -5.70
C GLN A 96 9.25 13.42 -4.54
N PHE A 97 9.84 13.02 -3.44
CA PHE A 97 9.05 12.65 -2.27
C PHE A 97 9.52 13.45 -1.05
N PHE A 98 8.57 13.77 -0.19
CA PHE A 98 8.75 14.73 0.89
C PHE A 98 8.69 14.04 2.25
N CYS A 99 9.70 14.32 3.07
CA CYS A 99 9.83 13.79 4.42
C CYS A 99 9.74 14.94 5.43
N GLU A 100 8.81 14.83 6.38
CA GLU A 100 8.68 15.79 7.48
C GLU A 100 9.77 15.57 8.52
N ASP A 101 10.09 14.30 8.78
CA ASP A 101 11.11 13.88 9.71
C ASP A 101 12.51 14.12 9.11
N SER A 102 13.27 15.02 9.74
CA SER A 102 14.63 15.37 9.33
C SER A 102 15.61 14.20 9.42
N ILE A 103 15.42 13.29 10.39
CA ILE A 103 16.26 12.10 10.55
C ILE A 103 16.03 11.15 9.38
N ILE A 104 14.76 10.93 9.00
CA ILE A 104 14.42 10.11 7.83
C ILE A 104 15.01 10.71 6.54
N LEU A 105 14.93 12.03 6.38
CA LEU A 105 15.53 12.71 5.24
C LEU A 105 17.06 12.55 5.21
N ASP A 106 17.73 12.66 6.35
CA ASP A 106 19.18 12.49 6.46
C ASP A 106 19.60 11.04 6.14
N TYR A 107 18.81 10.05 6.52
CA TYR A 107 19.02 8.65 6.11
C TYR A 107 18.93 8.47 4.59
N LEU A 108 17.91 9.06 3.97
CA LEU A 108 17.68 8.94 2.52
C LEU A 108 18.70 9.71 1.68
N THR A 109 19.26 10.77 2.25
CA THR A 109 20.31 11.58 1.61
C THR A 109 21.73 11.15 2.02
N CYS A 110 21.86 10.01 2.71
CA CYS A 110 23.12 9.43 3.18
C CYS A 110 23.96 10.35 4.07
N LYS A 111 23.33 11.33 4.74
CA LYS A 111 23.98 12.22 5.72
C LYS A 111 24.10 11.58 7.09
N ALA A 112 23.21 10.65 7.40
CA ALA A 112 23.23 9.87 8.63
C ALA A 112 22.98 8.40 8.32
N ALA A 113 23.39 7.54 9.25
CA ALA A 113 23.06 6.12 9.21
C ALA A 113 22.12 5.79 10.37
N PRO A 114 21.09 4.95 10.16
CA PRO A 114 20.25 4.49 11.24
C PRO A 114 21.04 3.60 12.18
N ASN A 115 20.90 3.86 13.49
CA ASN A 115 21.47 3.02 14.54
C ASN A 115 20.73 1.68 14.62
N GLU A 116 19.42 1.70 14.34
CA GLU A 116 18.55 0.54 14.42
C GLU A 116 18.58 -0.30 13.14
N SER A 117 18.85 -1.59 13.29
CA SER A 117 19.02 -2.50 12.15
C SER A 117 17.74 -2.66 11.30
N ILE A 118 16.55 -2.50 11.88
CA ILE A 118 15.28 -2.60 11.14
C ILE A 118 15.01 -1.37 10.29
N VAL A 119 15.32 -0.19 10.83
CA VAL A 119 15.27 1.09 10.10
C VAL A 119 16.25 1.03 8.93
N ALA A 120 17.48 0.53 9.14
CA ALA A 120 18.47 0.30 8.08
C ALA A 120 17.96 -0.61 6.95
N LYS A 121 17.24 -1.68 7.29
CA LYS A 121 16.65 -2.61 6.30
C LYS A 121 15.57 -1.95 5.45
N PHE A 122 14.66 -1.20 6.07
CA PHE A 122 13.61 -0.49 5.33
C PHE A 122 14.20 0.63 4.47
N LEU A 123 15.18 1.35 4.99
CA LEU A 123 15.94 2.33 4.23
C LEU A 123 16.56 1.70 2.99
N LYS A 124 17.23 0.54 3.12
CA LYS A 124 17.80 -0.17 1.96
C LYS A 124 16.73 -0.54 0.94
N LYS A 125 15.54 -1.00 1.36
CA LYS A 125 14.43 -1.29 0.43
C LYS A 125 13.96 -0.04 -0.31
N VAL A 126 13.81 1.08 0.40
CA VAL A 126 13.46 2.37 -0.19
C VAL A 126 14.53 2.78 -1.19
N ILE A 127 15.82 2.77 -0.84
CA ILE A 127 16.92 3.13 -1.75
C ILE A 127 16.94 2.24 -3.00
N LEU A 128 16.69 0.93 -2.86
CA LEU A 128 16.61 0.05 -4.03
C LEU A 128 15.43 0.44 -4.94
N LEU A 129 14.27 0.71 -4.34
CA LEU A 129 13.06 1.09 -5.07
C LEU A 129 13.22 2.44 -5.77
N GLN A 130 13.96 3.38 -5.17
CA GLN A 130 14.31 4.66 -5.81
C GLN A 130 15.08 4.45 -7.13
N LYS A 131 15.91 3.40 -7.23
CA LYS A 131 16.67 3.09 -8.46
C LYS A 131 15.80 2.54 -9.59
N GLU A 132 14.56 2.14 -9.31
CA GLU A 132 13.60 1.72 -10.35
C GLU A 132 12.97 2.93 -11.08
N PHE A 133 13.14 4.15 -10.54
CA PHE A 133 12.75 5.39 -11.19
C PHE A 133 13.89 5.92 -12.06
N THR A 134 13.53 6.62 -13.15
CA THR A 134 14.48 7.40 -13.96
C THR A 134 15.05 8.56 -13.16
N SER A 135 14.24 9.19 -12.29
CA SER A 135 14.66 10.21 -11.35
C SER A 135 13.85 10.07 -10.06
N CYS A 136 14.54 10.03 -8.92
CA CYS A 136 13.90 9.99 -7.60
C CYS A 136 14.68 10.85 -6.61
N GLN A 137 14.01 11.84 -6.01
CA GLN A 137 14.66 12.79 -5.09
C GLN A 137 13.87 12.93 -3.79
N ALA A 138 14.58 12.93 -2.66
CA ALA A 138 14.01 13.15 -1.34
C ALA A 138 14.18 14.62 -0.94
N PHE A 139 13.12 15.27 -0.43
CA PHE A 139 13.17 16.65 0.04
C PHE A 139 12.55 16.78 1.43
N ALA A 140 13.00 17.79 2.17
CA ALA A 140 12.29 18.24 3.37
C ALA A 140 10.92 18.78 2.99
N VAL A 141 9.92 18.49 3.82
CA VAL A 141 8.56 19.02 3.65
C VAL A 141 8.58 20.56 3.70
N ARG A 142 7.86 21.17 2.75
CA ARG A 142 7.68 22.62 2.65
C ARG A 142 6.22 23.08 2.80
N ARG A 143 5.29 22.13 2.97
CA ARG A 143 3.82 22.36 2.99
C ARG A 143 3.15 21.45 4.02
N ASP A 144 1.92 21.77 4.38
CA ASP A 144 1.15 21.04 5.39
C ASP A 144 0.87 19.56 4.98
N MET A 145 1.13 18.62 5.89
CA MET A 145 0.90 17.17 5.75
C MET A 145 -0.29 16.64 6.55
N ASN A 146 -1.10 17.52 7.15
CA ASN A 146 -2.25 17.14 7.98
C ASN A 146 -3.17 16.10 7.32
N SER A 147 -3.37 16.20 6.01
CA SER A 147 -4.15 15.23 5.22
C SER A 147 -3.57 13.81 5.28
N VAL A 148 -2.26 13.67 5.09
CA VAL A 148 -1.54 12.38 5.08
C VAL A 148 -1.41 11.79 6.49
N ILE A 149 -1.25 12.63 7.50
CA ILE A 149 -1.25 12.25 8.91
C ILE A 149 -2.62 11.66 9.31
N LYS A 150 -3.71 12.31 8.88
CA LYS A 150 -5.07 11.81 9.14
C LYS A 150 -5.27 10.41 8.54
N LEU A 151 -4.84 10.20 7.29
CA LEU A 151 -4.92 8.91 6.60
C LEU A 151 -4.22 7.77 7.37
N ALA A 152 -3.05 8.04 7.95
CA ALA A 152 -2.35 7.08 8.78
C ALA A 152 -3.13 6.72 10.07
N ARG A 153 -3.78 7.69 10.71
CA ARG A 153 -4.65 7.43 11.89
C ARG A 153 -5.89 6.62 11.54
N ASP A 154 -6.50 6.90 10.40
CA ASP A 154 -7.67 6.16 9.94
C ASP A 154 -7.33 4.68 9.66
N ALA A 155 -6.14 4.44 9.10
CA ALA A 155 -5.63 3.09 8.92
C ALA A 155 -5.41 2.34 10.25
N ILE A 156 -5.01 3.03 11.32
CA ILE A 156 -4.86 2.50 12.68
C ILE A 156 -6.20 2.09 13.29
N ALA A 157 -7.21 2.96 13.19
CA ALA A 157 -8.54 2.72 13.75
C ALA A 157 -9.25 1.52 13.11
N SER A 158 -8.97 1.20 11.84
CA SER A 158 -9.53 0.01 11.15
C SER A 158 -9.10 -1.34 11.75
N GLN A 159 -8.23 -1.32 12.77
CA GLN A 159 -7.52 -2.48 13.29
C GLN A 159 -7.95 -2.92 14.66
N THR A 160 -8.66 -2.07 15.37
CA THR A 160 -8.86 -2.17 16.80
C THR A 160 -10.25 -2.77 17.08
N ARG A 161 -10.23 -4.07 17.39
CA ARG A 161 -11.33 -5.06 17.54
C ARG A 161 -11.85 -5.12 19.01
N TRP A 162 -13.03 -5.68 19.30
CA TRP A 162 -13.68 -5.59 20.64
C TRP A 162 -14.56 -6.81 21.08
N ARG A 163 -15.09 -6.84 22.33
CA ARG A 163 -15.85 -7.91 23.05
C ARG A 163 -17.21 -7.32 23.48
N GLU A 164 -18.26 -8.13 23.58
CA GLU A 164 -19.53 -7.70 24.19
C GLU A 164 -19.60 -8.17 25.65
N GLU A 165 -20.00 -7.29 26.57
CA GLU A 165 -20.22 -7.63 27.98
C GLU A 165 -21.68 -8.04 28.21
N GLY A 166 -21.91 -9.24 28.77
CA GLY A 166 -23.22 -9.69 29.27
C GLY A 166 -23.81 -11.00 28.72
N ASP A 167 -23.09 -11.75 27.89
CA ASP A 167 -23.56 -13.04 27.33
C ASP A 167 -22.76 -14.23 27.92
N ASP A 168 -23.47 -15.30 28.30
CA ASP A 168 -22.90 -16.56 28.84
C ASP A 168 -22.08 -17.33 27.78
N THR A 169 -22.16 -16.91 26.50
CA THR A 169 -21.37 -17.44 25.39
C THR A 169 -20.24 -16.46 25.00
N ASN A 170 -19.07 -16.62 25.61
CA ASN A 170 -17.85 -15.79 25.47
C ASN A 170 -17.33 -15.58 24.02
N THR A 171 -18.00 -14.77 23.18
CA THR A 171 -17.73 -14.63 21.75
C THR A 171 -16.89 -13.40 21.41
N GLU A 172 -15.79 -13.60 20.66
CA GLU A 172 -14.85 -12.53 20.27
C GLU A 172 -15.13 -11.96 18.88
N TYR A 173 -15.05 -10.63 18.81
CA TYR A 173 -15.28 -9.92 17.57
C TYR A 173 -14.07 -9.16 17.08
N GLU A 174 -14.05 -9.15 15.76
CA GLU A 174 -12.83 -9.02 15.06
C GLU A 174 -13.23 -8.34 13.76
N THR A 175 -13.28 -7.01 13.76
CA THR A 175 -13.63 -6.18 12.62
C THR A 175 -12.93 -6.61 11.34
N CYS A 176 -13.71 -6.96 10.33
CA CYS A 176 -13.19 -7.14 9.00
C CYS A 176 -12.73 -5.80 8.39
N PRO A 177 -11.48 -5.60 7.97
CA PRO A 177 -11.11 -4.38 7.28
C PRO A 177 -11.72 -4.26 5.86
N ALA A 178 -12.42 -5.27 5.31
CA ALA A 178 -13.34 -5.08 4.17
C ALA A 178 -14.80 -4.87 4.58
N CYS A 179 -15.41 -5.84 5.28
CA CYS A 179 -16.85 -5.80 5.54
C CYS A 179 -17.24 -5.16 6.87
N TYR A 180 -16.27 -4.85 7.73
CA TYR A 180 -16.43 -4.30 9.08
C TYR A 180 -17.33 -5.08 10.03
N ALA A 181 -17.99 -6.12 9.54
CA ALA A 181 -18.65 -7.10 10.35
C ALA A 181 -17.69 -7.52 11.46
N HIS A 182 -18.27 -7.56 12.64
CA HIS A 182 -17.78 -8.28 13.79
C HIS A 182 -17.98 -9.74 13.47
N VAL A 183 -17.08 -10.18 12.60
CA VAL A 183 -16.97 -11.57 12.27
C VAL A 183 -16.08 -12.17 13.33
N SER A 184 -16.50 -13.34 13.80
CA SER A 184 -15.58 -14.19 14.53
C SER A 184 -14.34 -14.37 13.64
N PRO A 185 -13.13 -14.30 14.22
CA PRO A 185 -11.87 -14.46 13.50
C PRO A 185 -11.86 -15.56 12.43
N PRO A 186 -12.50 -16.75 12.63
CA PRO A 186 -12.56 -17.83 11.64
C PRO A 186 -13.23 -17.47 10.32
N HIS A 187 -13.96 -16.35 10.24
CA HIS A 187 -14.68 -15.95 9.04
C HIS A 187 -13.93 -14.90 8.23
N LYS A 188 -12.59 -14.88 8.26
CA LYS A 188 -11.74 -13.99 7.45
C LYS A 188 -10.48 -14.66 6.87
N LEU A 189 -10.18 -14.42 5.60
CA LEU A 189 -8.97 -14.75 4.85
C LEU A 189 -7.97 -13.60 4.75
N GLU A 190 -6.72 -13.90 5.01
CA GLU A 190 -5.59 -13.04 4.64
C GLU A 190 -5.04 -13.34 3.25
N VAL A 191 -4.88 -12.31 2.43
CA VAL A 191 -4.43 -12.47 1.04
C VAL A 191 -2.90 -12.45 0.91
N LYS A 192 -2.33 -13.52 0.37
CA LYS A 192 -0.87 -13.80 0.43
C LYS A 192 -0.07 -13.31 -0.76
N SER A 193 -0.69 -12.85 -1.84
CA SER A 193 0.00 -12.44 -3.06
C SER A 193 0.76 -11.10 -3.04
N GLY A 194 1.03 -10.54 -1.86
CA GLY A 194 1.91 -9.37 -1.67
C GLY A 194 1.26 -8.19 -0.91
N CYS A 195 -0.02 -8.30 -0.54
CA CYS A 195 -0.74 -7.24 0.16
C CYS A 195 -0.88 -7.45 1.66
N PHE A 196 -1.05 -8.70 2.09
CA PHE A 196 -1.08 -9.11 3.50
C PHE A 196 -2.24 -8.52 4.28
N HIS A 197 -3.39 -9.10 4.02
CA HIS A 197 -4.59 -8.32 3.89
C HIS A 197 -5.78 -9.20 4.33
N ARG A 198 -6.14 -9.16 5.62
CA ARG A 198 -7.18 -9.99 6.30
C ARG A 198 -8.62 -9.55 6.03
N ILE A 199 -9.45 -10.36 5.38
CA ILE A 199 -10.79 -10.04 4.89
C ILE A 199 -11.79 -11.13 5.11
N CYS A 200 -13.05 -10.82 5.39
CA CYS A 200 -14.07 -11.82 5.65
C CYS A 200 -14.29 -12.80 4.49
N PHE A 201 -14.58 -14.07 4.79
CA PHE A 201 -14.78 -15.14 3.80
C PHE A 201 -15.95 -14.87 2.87
N THR A 202 -17.00 -14.23 3.38
CA THR A 202 -18.07 -13.67 2.56
C THR A 202 -17.50 -12.71 1.52
N CYS A 203 -16.67 -11.75 1.92
CA CYS A 203 -16.01 -10.83 0.97
C CYS A 203 -15.06 -11.52 -0.01
N ILE A 204 -14.38 -12.60 0.37
CA ILE A 204 -13.51 -13.36 -0.55
C ILE A 204 -14.35 -14.12 -1.58
N ARG A 205 -15.40 -14.81 -1.12
CA ARG A 205 -16.24 -15.68 -1.95
C ARG A 205 -17.07 -14.87 -2.95
N ASP A 206 -17.64 -13.76 -2.51
CA ASP A 206 -18.39 -12.86 -3.39
C ASP A 206 -17.47 -12.23 -4.46
N CYS A 207 -16.20 -11.95 -4.11
CA CYS A 207 -15.16 -11.49 -5.05
C CYS A 207 -14.90 -12.54 -6.14
N PHE A 208 -14.86 -13.82 -5.78
CA PHE A 208 -14.67 -14.94 -6.71
C PHE A 208 -15.84 -15.15 -7.67
N SER A 209 -17.07 -15.27 -7.16
CA SER A 209 -18.25 -15.62 -7.95
C SER A 209 -18.58 -14.58 -9.03
N SER A 210 -18.44 -13.31 -8.68
CA SER A 210 -18.78 -12.19 -9.56
C SER A 210 -17.72 -11.92 -10.64
N GLN A 211 -16.42 -12.00 -10.33
CA GLN A 211 -15.33 -11.77 -11.31
C GLN A 211 -15.18 -12.93 -12.30
N ARG A 212 -15.49 -14.16 -11.88
CA ARG A 212 -15.47 -15.35 -12.76
C ARG A 212 -16.57 -15.34 -13.83
N ALA A 213 -17.77 -14.82 -13.52
CA ALA A 213 -18.86 -14.70 -14.50
C ALA A 213 -18.51 -13.78 -15.69
N ARG A 214 -17.58 -12.85 -15.49
CA ARG A 214 -17.12 -11.88 -16.49
C ARG A 214 -15.79 -12.22 -17.14
N GLY A 215 -14.87 -12.91 -16.43
CA GLY A 215 -13.63 -13.47 -17.00
C GLY A 215 -12.32 -12.79 -16.60
N ASP A 216 -12.28 -12.09 -15.46
CA ASP A 216 -11.16 -11.22 -15.05
C ASP A 216 -10.14 -11.87 -14.06
N THR A 217 -9.09 -11.10 -13.69
CA THR A 217 -8.02 -11.50 -12.75
C THR A 217 -8.38 -11.20 -11.30
N LEU A 218 -8.20 -12.16 -10.39
CA LEU A 218 -8.61 -12.05 -8.99
C LEU A 218 -7.67 -11.12 -8.20
N LEU A 219 -8.25 -10.28 -7.35
CA LEU A 219 -7.51 -9.33 -6.50
C LEU A 219 -7.90 -9.47 -5.02
N CYS A 220 -6.91 -9.27 -4.16
CA CYS A 220 -7.04 -9.20 -2.72
C CYS A 220 -8.08 -8.16 -2.24
N PRO A 221 -9.01 -8.49 -1.33
CA PRO A 221 -10.07 -7.55 -0.99
C PRO A 221 -9.77 -6.67 0.23
N TYR A 222 -8.58 -6.76 0.86
CA TYR A 222 -8.23 -5.81 1.94
C TYR A 222 -7.85 -4.46 1.38
N PRO A 223 -8.07 -3.41 2.17
CA PRO A 223 -7.82 -2.06 1.71
C PRO A 223 -6.31 -1.77 1.49
N GLY A 224 -5.88 -1.48 0.26
CA GLY A 224 -4.49 -1.06 -0.02
C GLY A 224 -3.58 -2.15 -0.57
N CYS A 225 -4.16 -3.04 -1.36
CA CYS A 225 -3.49 -4.12 -2.03
C CYS A 225 -3.51 -3.92 -3.53
N GLU A 226 -2.38 -4.21 -4.19
CA GLU A 226 -2.36 -4.41 -5.64
C GLU A 226 -1.66 -5.71 -6.00
N ASN A 227 -2.16 -6.78 -5.43
CA ASN A 227 -1.62 -8.11 -5.46
C ASN A 227 -2.74 -9.02 -5.88
N GLN A 228 -2.51 -9.66 -7.00
CA GLN A 228 -3.47 -10.55 -7.60
C GLN A 228 -3.70 -11.71 -6.65
N LEU A 229 -4.92 -11.89 -6.17
CA LEU A 229 -5.32 -13.13 -5.53
C LEU A 229 -5.02 -14.25 -6.52
N VAL A 230 -4.09 -15.11 -6.15
CA VAL A 230 -3.86 -16.34 -6.91
C VAL A 230 -4.87 -17.38 -6.43
N LEU A 231 -5.35 -18.25 -7.33
CA LEU A 231 -6.38 -19.27 -7.02
C LEU A 231 -6.06 -20.12 -5.78
N GLU A 232 -4.77 -20.27 -5.47
CA GLU A 232 -4.25 -20.96 -4.28
C GLU A 232 -4.54 -20.25 -2.95
N ASP A 233 -4.68 -18.91 -2.95
CA ASP A 233 -5.05 -18.10 -1.77
C ASP A 233 -6.48 -18.41 -1.29
N CYS A 234 -7.28 -19.14 -2.07
CA CYS A 234 -8.71 -19.36 -1.82
C CYS A 234 -9.13 -20.84 -1.76
N LYS A 235 -8.18 -21.79 -1.68
CA LYS A 235 -8.48 -23.23 -1.52
C LYS A 235 -9.32 -23.50 -0.27
N GLY A 236 -10.47 -24.15 -0.44
CA GLY A 236 -11.44 -24.42 0.63
C GLY A 236 -12.56 -23.38 0.78
N ILE A 237 -12.60 -22.34 -0.08
CA ILE A 237 -13.64 -21.28 -0.07
C ILE A 237 -14.56 -21.33 -1.31
N ALA A 238 -14.07 -21.84 -2.44
CA ALA A 238 -14.83 -22.10 -3.67
C ALA A 238 -15.01 -23.63 -3.87
N ASP A 239 -16.15 -24.07 -4.42
CA ASP A 239 -16.40 -25.49 -4.74
C ASP A 239 -15.47 -25.99 -5.88
N ASP A 240 -15.15 -27.28 -5.89
CA ASP A 240 -14.15 -27.89 -6.81
C ASP A 240 -14.44 -27.64 -8.31
N ASP A 241 -15.71 -27.50 -8.70
CA ASP A 241 -16.13 -27.16 -10.08
C ASP A 241 -15.75 -25.72 -10.52
N ASP A 242 -15.56 -24.81 -9.54
CA ASP A 242 -15.25 -23.42 -9.81
C ASP A 242 -13.79 -23.16 -10.20
N ILE A 243 -12.91 -24.07 -9.80
CA ILE A 243 -11.46 -24.01 -10.01
C ILE A 243 -11.07 -24.65 -11.36
N LEU A 244 -11.73 -25.73 -11.76
CA LEU A 244 -11.49 -26.44 -13.04
C LEU A 244 -11.92 -25.63 -14.29
N SER A 245 -12.92 -24.78 -14.17
CA SER A 245 -13.47 -24.02 -15.30
C SER A 245 -12.67 -22.74 -15.64
N SER A 246 -11.93 -22.18 -14.67
CA SER A 246 -11.02 -21.04 -14.89
C SER A 246 -9.70 -21.44 -15.59
N THR A 247 -9.26 -22.68 -15.42
CA THR A 247 -8.05 -23.24 -16.05
C THR A 247 -8.29 -23.69 -17.50
N ALA A 248 -9.49 -24.17 -17.83
CA ALA A 248 -9.85 -24.65 -19.16
C ALA A 248 -9.96 -23.55 -20.25
N ARG A 249 -10.32 -22.31 -19.90
CA ARG A 249 -10.42 -21.19 -20.88
C ARG A 249 -9.07 -20.70 -21.41
N ARG A 250 -7.96 -20.97 -20.71
CA ARG A 250 -6.61 -20.57 -21.15
C ARG A 250 -6.02 -21.42 -22.29
N ARG A 251 -6.68 -22.51 -22.74
CA ARG A 251 -6.05 -23.49 -23.66
C ARG A 251 -6.90 -24.03 -24.82
N ARG A 252 -8.02 -23.43 -25.23
CA ARG A 252 -8.61 -23.79 -26.55
C ARG A 252 -7.71 -23.24 -27.69
N PRO A 253 -7.41 -24.00 -28.76
CA PRO A 253 -6.25 -23.78 -29.64
C PRO A 253 -6.61 -23.13 -30.99
N PHE A 254 -5.65 -22.44 -31.63
CA PHE A 254 -5.73 -22.06 -33.05
C PHE A 254 -5.23 -23.23 -33.93
N PRO A 255 -6.02 -23.75 -34.89
CA PRO A 255 -5.62 -24.88 -35.72
C PRO A 255 -4.86 -24.43 -37.00
N PHE A 256 -3.73 -25.10 -37.30
CA PHE A 256 -3.20 -25.32 -38.65
C PHE A 256 -3.59 -26.72 -39.10
#